data_AF-M3CCY3-F1
#
_entry.id   AF-M3CCY3-F1
#
_cell.length_a   1.000
_cell.length_b   1.000
_cell.length_c   1.000
_cell.angle_alpha   90.00
_cell.angle_beta   90.00
_cell.angle_gamma   90.00
#
_symmetry.space_group_name_H-M   'P 1'
#
loop_
_entity.id
_entity.type
_entity.pdbx_description
1 polymer ?
#
loop_
_entity_poly.entity_id
_entity_poly.type
_entity_poly.pdbx_seq_one_letter_code
_entity_poly.pdbx_strand_id
1 'polypeptide(L)'
;MALQSSMTSSMCLRCFRQSLHNIEESVSTRAAFSTSPSLAANPPKKSVAARPAPRDGKQLRLSKNKRAVSGRPPAVGERKQLRKRVVLSNTNALEVQDLRDLNPERANSEALRDVEGSVVGLQNETVDALRALEAFKPTQGWSLFRRPATLVRKDTVELAGDVEWVAAGSKEGRTVRKVFYGARGSGKSVLQLQTLAVASLHKWVVIHIPEAKDLTNAHTAYEPHTTKNGTLYIQPTYTAKLLDNISKANSSLLSKLTIRQQHKIGLPLPPDTTLERLANIGAQDADLAWRVWQALWTELQLPDAKRPPVLFSLDGFDHVMRDSAYLSPDLQPIHAHELALVKHFVDLLSGRSRLSNGGMILAAVSESNRASAQTLDQCLERNNSKQKGEKPRAWDPYIAHDKWVQQTMKSVGVRKLEGLSKEEARGVMEYYAKSGMLRATVTNHLVSETWTLAGGGIIGQMEHGSLKARF
;
A
#
# COMPACT_ATOMS: atom_id res chain seq x y z
N MET A 1 15.26 67.52 28.94
CA MET A 1 14.90 67.58 30.37
C MET A 1 13.69 66.69 30.55
N ALA A 2 13.75 65.66 31.41
CA ALA A 2 12.74 64.59 31.65
C ALA A 2 12.34 63.73 30.40
N LEU A 3 12.38 62.38 30.36
CA LEU A 3 11.90 61.32 31.28
C LEU A 3 10.37 61.36 31.41
N GLN A 4 9.57 60.28 31.29
CA GLN A 4 9.75 58.83 31.14
C GLN A 4 8.49 58.27 30.40
N SER A 5 8.26 56.98 30.08
CA SER A 5 8.85 55.68 30.41
C SER A 5 8.68 54.67 29.24
N SER A 6 9.13 53.42 29.41
CA SER A 6 8.81 52.26 28.57
C SER A 6 7.75 51.35 29.23
N MET A 7 6.95 50.63 28.44
CA MET A 7 6.11 49.50 28.93
C MET A 7 6.27 48.27 28.04
N THR A 8 6.76 47.20 28.66
CA THR A 8 7.12 45.92 28.03
C THR A 8 5.95 44.95 27.96
N SER A 9 5.96 44.06 26.96
CA SER A 9 4.99 42.98 26.80
C SER A 9 5.03 41.97 27.96
N SER A 10 3.86 41.53 28.41
CA SER A 10 3.68 40.59 29.52
C SER A 10 3.95 39.14 29.10
N MET A 11 5.22 38.74 29.04
CA MET A 11 5.59 37.34 28.88
C MET A 11 5.18 36.50 30.10
N CYS A 12 4.36 35.47 29.87
CA CYS A 12 3.82 34.62 30.92
C CYS A 12 4.87 33.62 31.45
N LEU A 13 5.46 33.92 32.61
CA LEU A 13 6.50 33.12 33.28
C LEU A 13 6.08 31.69 33.70
N ARG A 14 4.85 31.25 33.45
CA ARG A 14 4.41 29.86 33.69
C ARG A 14 4.91 28.87 32.63
N CYS A 15 5.25 29.32 31.41
CA CYS A 15 5.67 28.42 30.33
C CYS A 15 7.13 27.95 30.40
N PHE A 16 8.00 28.65 31.16
CA PHE A 16 9.43 28.32 31.27
C PHE A 16 9.78 27.28 32.35
N ARG A 17 8.80 26.78 33.11
CA ARG A 17 9.03 25.90 34.28
C ARG A 17 8.83 24.40 34.05
N GLN A 18 8.69 23.96 32.79
CA GLN A 18 8.47 22.54 32.43
C GLN A 18 9.63 21.87 31.69
N SER A 19 10.73 22.57 31.40
CA SER A 19 11.86 22.03 30.61
C SER A 19 13.04 21.48 31.44
N LEU A 20 12.99 21.53 32.79
CA LEU A 20 14.07 21.06 33.66
C LEU A 20 13.54 20.16 34.79
N HIS A 21 13.51 18.85 34.52
CA HIS A 21 13.63 17.79 35.51
C HIS A 21 14.88 16.99 35.15
N ASN A 22 15.97 17.18 35.90
CA ASN A 22 16.31 16.45 37.13
C ASN A 22 17.25 15.27 36.81
N ILE A 23 18.53 15.60 36.69
CA ILE A 23 19.62 14.68 37.02
C ILE A 23 19.98 15.00 38.47
N GLU A 24 19.44 14.25 39.42
CA GLU A 24 19.81 14.36 40.84
C GLU A 24 20.90 13.35 41.17
N GLU A 25 22.14 13.82 41.26
CA GLU A 25 23.23 13.09 41.92
C GLU A 25 23.12 13.29 43.44
N SER A 26 23.16 12.19 44.19
CA SER A 26 23.00 12.21 45.64
C SER A 26 24.32 12.49 46.37
N VAL A 27 24.47 13.69 46.93
CA VAL A 27 25.59 14.01 47.82
C VAL A 27 25.11 14.11 49.28
N SER A 28 25.57 13.17 50.10
CA SER A 28 25.33 13.10 51.54
C SER A 28 26.06 14.22 52.29
N THR A 29 25.34 15.02 53.07
CA THR A 29 25.92 15.91 54.09
C THR A 29 25.61 15.37 55.50
N ARG A 30 26.66 15.11 56.31
CA ARG A 30 26.55 14.73 57.71
C ARG A 30 26.96 15.88 58.64
N ALA A 31 26.02 16.24 59.52
CA ALA A 31 26.13 16.69 60.91
C ALA A 31 27.34 17.52 61.42
N ALA A 32 27.01 18.52 62.25
CA ALA A 32 27.91 19.10 63.24
C ALA A 32 27.14 19.45 64.55
N PHE A 33 27.50 18.72 65.62
CA PHE A 33 27.44 19.02 67.06
C PHE A 33 26.27 19.83 67.70
N SER A 34 25.67 19.23 68.74
CA SER A 34 25.34 19.91 70.00
C SER A 34 25.33 18.91 71.17
N THR A 35 25.82 19.31 72.34
CA THR A 35 26.02 18.45 73.51
C THR A 35 25.43 19.09 74.78
N SER A 36 24.61 18.36 75.53
CA SER A 36 24.31 18.66 76.93
C SER A 36 24.01 17.35 77.72
N PRO A 37 24.37 17.27 79.01
CA PRO A 37 24.38 16.01 79.75
C PRO A 37 23.07 15.71 80.49
N SER A 38 22.90 14.45 80.86
CA SER A 38 21.79 13.92 81.67
C SER A 38 22.11 13.91 83.17
N LEU A 39 21.09 14.11 84.03
CA LEU A 39 20.79 13.31 85.24
C LEU A 39 19.68 13.92 86.13
N ALA A 40 18.64 13.13 86.40
CA ALA A 40 17.84 13.18 87.63
C ALA A 40 17.34 11.75 87.94
N ALA A 41 17.50 11.32 89.20
CA ALA A 41 17.38 9.95 89.73
C ALA A 41 15.96 9.59 90.23
N ASN A 42 15.55 8.37 90.66
CA ASN A 42 15.93 6.95 90.39
C ASN A 42 14.63 6.09 90.64
N PRO A 43 14.58 4.86 91.24
CA PRO A 43 13.86 3.69 90.68
C PRO A 43 12.68 3.23 91.61
N PRO A 44 12.15 1.96 91.63
CA PRO A 44 12.30 0.78 90.76
C PRO A 44 10.98 0.04 90.35
N LYS A 45 11.10 -0.78 89.28
CA LYS A 45 10.39 -2.07 88.99
C LYS A 45 8.85 -2.18 89.12
N LYS A 46 8.21 -2.53 88.00
CA LYS A 46 7.44 -3.80 87.86
C LYS A 46 7.43 -4.28 86.41
N SER A 47 7.65 -5.58 86.20
CA SER A 47 7.66 -6.23 84.89
C SER A 47 6.23 -6.44 84.37
N VAL A 48 5.89 -5.83 83.23
CA VAL A 48 4.67 -6.15 82.48
C VAL A 48 5.05 -6.27 81.00
N ALA A 49 4.45 -7.27 80.35
CA ALA A 49 4.72 -7.76 78.99
C ALA A 49 5.21 -6.72 77.96
N ALA A 50 6.16 -7.16 77.12
CA ALA A 50 6.56 -6.44 75.92
C ALA A 50 5.32 -6.06 75.09
N ARG A 51 5.13 -4.76 74.84
CA ARG A 51 4.12 -4.30 73.88
C ARG A 51 4.43 -4.94 72.52
N PRO A 52 3.46 -5.56 71.83
CA PRO A 52 3.69 -6.01 70.47
C PRO A 52 4.05 -4.79 69.62
N ALA A 53 5.08 -4.93 68.78
CA ALA A 53 5.48 -3.86 67.86
C ALA A 53 4.27 -3.41 67.02
N PRO A 54 4.10 -2.10 66.75
CA PRO A 54 3.02 -1.63 65.90
C PRO A 54 3.15 -2.31 64.55
N ARG A 55 2.12 -3.09 64.17
CA ARG A 55 2.09 -3.74 62.86
C ARG A 55 2.19 -2.68 61.78
N ASP A 56 3.24 -2.76 60.96
CA ASP A 56 3.34 -1.97 59.73
C ASP A 56 2.03 -2.08 58.96
N GLY A 57 1.42 -0.93 58.72
CA GLY A 57 0.08 -0.82 58.17
C GLY A 57 0.02 -1.32 56.74
N LYS A 58 -0.20 -2.63 56.55
CA LYS A 58 -0.63 -3.20 55.27
C LYS A 58 -1.94 -2.54 54.86
N GLN A 59 -1.84 -1.45 54.09
CA GLN A 59 -2.99 -0.85 53.43
C GLN A 59 -3.68 -1.93 52.62
N LEU A 60 -4.91 -2.27 53.01
CA LEU A 60 -5.76 -3.16 52.24
C LEU A 60 -6.00 -2.48 50.89
N ARG A 61 -5.30 -2.96 49.85
CA ARG A 61 -5.62 -2.64 48.46
C ARG A 61 -6.93 -3.30 48.09
N LEU A 62 -8.03 -2.77 48.65
CA LEU A 62 -9.38 -2.96 48.14
C LEU A 62 -9.32 -2.71 46.64
N SER A 63 -9.59 -3.75 45.86
CA SER A 63 -9.61 -3.65 44.41
C SER A 63 -10.66 -2.61 44.04
N LYS A 64 -10.20 -1.40 43.64
CA LYS A 64 -11.10 -0.31 43.26
C LYS A 64 -12.15 -0.87 42.31
N ASN A 65 -13.41 -0.73 42.72
CA ASN A 65 -14.60 -1.31 42.07
C ASN A 65 -14.42 -1.34 40.56
N LYS A 66 -14.66 -2.52 39.95
CA LYS A 66 -14.55 -2.78 38.51
C LYS A 66 -14.90 -1.51 37.74
N ARG A 67 -13.90 -0.84 37.15
CA ARG A 67 -14.11 0.42 36.43
C ARG A 67 -15.24 0.17 35.44
N ALA A 68 -16.38 0.83 35.64
CA ALA A 68 -17.46 0.79 34.67
C ALA A 68 -16.83 1.19 33.33
N VAL A 69 -16.95 0.32 32.33
CA VAL A 69 -16.27 0.52 31.04
C VAL A 69 -16.89 1.74 30.39
N SER A 70 -16.21 2.88 30.51
CA SER A 70 -16.70 4.19 30.11
C SER A 70 -16.62 4.33 28.59
N GLY A 71 -17.58 3.74 27.90
CA GLY A 71 -17.73 3.78 26.45
C GLY A 71 -18.21 2.45 25.88
N ARG A 72 -19.04 2.52 24.83
CA ARG A 72 -19.39 1.34 24.02
C ARG A 72 -18.10 0.78 23.40
N PRO A 73 -17.81 -0.54 23.50
CA PRO A 73 -16.68 -1.12 22.80
C PRO A 73 -16.87 -0.96 21.28
N PRO A 74 -15.80 -0.73 20.51
CA PRO A 74 -15.90 -0.58 19.06
C PRO A 74 -16.45 -1.86 18.42
N ALA A 75 -17.19 -1.70 17.33
CA ALA A 75 -17.81 -2.81 16.63
C ALA A 75 -16.76 -3.76 16.01
N VAL A 76 -17.18 -5.01 15.75
CA VAL A 76 -16.33 -6.00 15.09
C VAL A 76 -15.89 -5.45 13.73
N GLY A 77 -14.58 -5.41 13.49
CA GLY A 77 -14.00 -4.88 12.26
C GLY A 77 -13.75 -3.36 12.24
N GLU A 78 -14.38 -2.55 13.11
CA GLU A 78 -14.26 -1.08 13.10
C GLU A 78 -12.79 -0.61 13.21
N ARG A 79 -12.02 -1.24 14.11
CA ARG A 79 -10.58 -0.97 14.26
C ARG A 79 -9.75 -1.33 13.02
N LYS A 80 -10.16 -2.33 12.23
CA LYS A 80 -9.50 -2.72 10.96
C LYS A 80 -9.87 -1.72 9.87
N GLN A 81 -11.14 -1.34 9.78
CA GLN A 81 -11.63 -0.32 8.85
C GLN A 81 -10.95 1.04 9.09
N LEU A 82 -10.86 1.51 10.34
CA LEU A 82 -10.16 2.76 10.68
C LEU A 82 -8.68 2.79 10.24
N ARG A 83 -8.00 1.63 10.22
CA ARG A 83 -6.60 1.51 9.77
C ARG A 83 -6.45 1.36 8.25
N LYS A 84 -7.42 0.74 7.56
CA LYS A 84 -7.44 0.63 6.09
C LYS A 84 -8.16 1.81 5.39
N ARG A 85 -8.88 2.67 6.12
CA ARG A 85 -9.60 3.84 5.59
C ARG A 85 -8.64 4.81 4.93
N VAL A 86 -8.84 5.07 3.64
CA VAL A 86 -8.16 6.14 2.90
C VAL A 86 -9.06 7.36 2.83
N VAL A 87 -8.50 8.53 3.11
CA VAL A 87 -9.15 9.84 2.95
C VAL A 87 -8.54 10.49 1.71
N LEU A 88 -9.36 10.78 0.71
CA LEU A 88 -8.93 11.25 -0.62
C LEU A 88 -9.16 12.75 -0.86
N SER A 89 -9.79 13.43 0.09
CA SER A 89 -10.06 14.87 0.02
C SER A 89 -9.89 15.53 1.38
N ASN A 90 -9.37 16.75 1.36
CA ASN A 90 -9.22 17.63 2.50
C ASN A 90 -9.85 18.99 2.18
N THR A 91 -10.94 19.34 2.85
CA THR A 91 -11.65 20.62 2.66
C THR A 91 -10.82 21.83 3.05
N ASN A 92 -9.82 21.64 3.92
CA ASN A 92 -8.96 22.71 4.43
C ASN A 92 -7.78 23.03 3.49
N ALA A 93 -7.50 22.17 2.51
CA ALA A 93 -6.47 22.40 1.51
C ALA A 93 -6.97 23.35 0.42
N LEU A 94 -6.09 24.20 -0.10
CA LEU A 94 -6.42 25.14 -1.17
C LEU A 94 -6.60 24.40 -2.49
N GLU A 95 -7.48 24.92 -3.36
CA GLU A 95 -7.59 24.43 -4.74
C GLU A 95 -6.51 25.05 -5.59
N VAL A 96 -5.73 24.20 -6.25
CA VAL A 96 -4.74 24.61 -7.24
C VAL A 96 -5.47 24.89 -8.55
N GLN A 97 -5.71 26.18 -8.84
CA GLN A 97 -6.50 26.63 -10.00
C GLN A 97 -5.93 26.14 -11.34
N ASP A 98 -4.60 26.06 -11.47
CA ASP A 98 -3.92 25.61 -12.70
C ASP A 98 -3.92 24.08 -12.89
N LEU A 99 -4.48 23.31 -11.97
CA LEU A 99 -4.34 21.85 -11.96
C LEU A 99 -5.15 21.23 -13.11
N ARG A 100 -4.44 20.77 -14.14
CA ARG A 100 -5.00 20.07 -15.30
C ARG A 100 -5.52 18.69 -14.87
N ASP A 101 -6.63 18.25 -15.48
CA ASP A 101 -7.20 16.93 -15.23
C ASP A 101 -6.82 15.90 -16.31
N LEU A 102 -6.71 14.64 -15.87
CA LEU A 102 -6.45 13.48 -16.71
C LEU A 102 -7.75 13.03 -17.40
N ASN A 103 -7.91 13.48 -18.65
CA ASN A 103 -9.03 13.17 -19.53
C ASN A 103 -8.60 12.07 -20.53
N PRO A 104 -9.53 11.35 -21.21
CA PRO A 104 -9.16 10.33 -22.19
C PRO A 104 -8.27 10.88 -23.32
N GLU A 105 -8.52 12.11 -23.80
CA GLU A 105 -7.68 12.80 -24.80
C GLU A 105 -6.26 13.10 -24.31
N ARG A 106 -6.06 13.21 -22.98
CA ARG A 106 -4.78 13.50 -22.33
C ARG A 106 -4.14 12.27 -21.69
N ALA A 107 -4.76 11.10 -21.81
CA ALA A 107 -4.23 9.81 -21.39
C ALA A 107 -3.32 9.18 -22.47
N ASN A 108 -2.96 9.96 -23.49
CA ASN A 108 -2.10 9.57 -24.60
C ASN A 108 -0.62 9.90 -24.29
N SER A 109 0.31 9.14 -24.86
CA SER A 109 1.74 9.27 -24.56
C SER A 109 2.34 10.60 -25.01
N GLU A 110 1.85 11.18 -26.10
CA GLU A 110 2.25 12.52 -26.58
C GLU A 110 1.80 13.61 -25.60
N ALA A 111 0.50 13.65 -25.27
CA ALA A 111 -0.06 14.63 -24.35
C ALA A 111 0.54 14.54 -22.93
N LEU A 112 1.00 13.36 -22.50
CA LEU A 112 1.70 13.20 -21.22
C LEU A 112 3.16 13.67 -21.27
N ARG A 113 3.82 13.74 -22.44
CA ARG A 113 5.17 14.35 -22.56
C ARG A 113 5.12 15.85 -22.33
N ASP A 114 4.11 16.54 -22.88
CA ASP A 114 3.90 17.98 -22.70
C ASP A 114 3.63 18.38 -21.24
N VAL A 115 3.28 17.40 -20.40
CA VAL A 115 2.87 17.57 -19.00
C VAL A 115 3.87 16.87 -18.06
N GLU A 116 4.97 16.33 -18.58
CA GLU A 116 6.03 15.67 -17.80
C GLU A 116 6.61 16.61 -16.73
N GLY A 117 6.85 16.06 -15.53
CA GLY A 117 7.33 16.81 -14.38
C GLY A 117 6.26 17.64 -13.67
N SER A 118 5.03 17.72 -14.20
CA SER A 118 3.92 18.44 -13.56
C SER A 118 2.88 17.48 -12.96
N VAL A 119 2.08 18.02 -12.03
CA VAL A 119 1.05 17.27 -11.32
C VAL A 119 -0.29 17.40 -12.05
N VAL A 120 -1.02 16.29 -12.17
CA VAL A 120 -2.31 16.18 -12.87
C VAL A 120 -3.37 15.59 -11.94
N GLY A 121 -4.57 16.19 -11.92
CA GLY A 121 -5.71 15.73 -11.14
C GLY A 121 -6.40 14.50 -11.76
N LEU A 122 -6.92 13.63 -10.90
CA LEU A 122 -7.76 12.49 -11.31
C LEU A 122 -9.25 12.91 -11.28
N GLN A 123 -9.99 12.56 -12.34
CA GLN A 123 -11.44 12.78 -12.42
C GLN A 123 -12.21 11.91 -11.40
N ASN A 124 -13.36 12.39 -10.92
CA ASN A 124 -14.16 11.69 -9.91
C ASN A 124 -14.53 10.25 -10.32
N GLU A 125 -14.92 10.03 -11.59
CA GLU A 125 -15.26 8.68 -12.10
C GLU A 125 -14.07 7.71 -12.01
N THR A 126 -12.87 8.16 -12.40
CA THR A 126 -11.66 7.31 -12.29
C THR A 126 -11.25 7.11 -10.84
N VAL A 127 -11.44 8.11 -9.98
CA VAL A 127 -11.20 8.00 -8.52
C VAL A 127 -12.14 6.97 -7.89
N ASP A 128 -13.41 6.92 -8.28
CA ASP A 128 -14.37 5.95 -7.75
C ASP A 128 -14.08 4.53 -8.23
N ALA A 129 -13.69 4.35 -9.50
CA ALA A 129 -13.20 3.06 -10.01
C ALA A 129 -11.92 2.59 -9.29
N LEU A 130 -10.93 3.48 -9.10
CA LEU A 130 -9.69 3.18 -8.36
C LEU A 130 -9.94 2.92 -6.87
N ARG A 131 -10.98 3.53 -6.28
CA ARG A 131 -11.42 3.26 -4.90
C ARG A 131 -12.07 1.87 -4.80
N ALA A 132 -12.91 1.48 -5.76
CA ALA A 132 -13.49 0.14 -5.84
C ALA A 132 -12.42 -0.95 -6.01
N LEU A 133 -11.33 -0.66 -6.72
CA LEU A 133 -10.16 -1.54 -6.84
C LEU A 133 -9.27 -1.57 -5.59
N GLU A 134 -9.53 -0.77 -4.54
CA GLU A 134 -8.64 -0.56 -3.39
C GLU A 134 -7.19 -0.12 -3.78
N ALA A 135 -7.03 0.56 -4.93
CA ALA A 135 -5.71 0.94 -5.45
C ALA A 135 -5.02 2.04 -4.60
N PHE A 136 -5.81 2.91 -3.96
CA PHE A 136 -5.30 3.89 -3.00
C PHE A 136 -4.94 3.24 -1.66
N LYS A 137 -3.79 3.59 -1.10
CA LYS A 137 -3.26 3.00 0.15
C LYS A 137 -3.20 4.01 1.29
N PRO A 138 -3.48 3.61 2.55
CA PRO A 138 -3.51 4.52 3.71
C PRO A 138 -2.15 5.11 4.08
N THR A 139 -1.05 4.59 3.52
CA THR A 139 0.31 5.11 3.70
C THR A 139 0.63 6.31 2.81
N GLN A 140 -0.20 6.59 1.80
CA GLN A 140 -0.02 7.66 0.82
C GLN A 140 -0.69 8.97 1.28
N GLY A 141 -0.08 10.13 1.01
CA GLY A 141 -0.50 11.44 1.50
C GLY A 141 -1.75 12.07 0.87
N TRP A 142 -2.72 11.31 0.35
CA TRP A 142 -3.89 11.88 -0.33
C TRP A 142 -4.71 12.83 0.56
N SER A 143 -4.78 12.55 1.87
CA SER A 143 -5.53 13.34 2.84
C SER A 143 -4.92 14.73 3.12
N LEU A 144 -3.81 15.07 2.49
CA LEU A 144 -3.20 16.39 2.57
C LEU A 144 -3.84 17.37 1.58
N PHE A 145 -4.37 16.86 0.45
CA PHE A 145 -4.82 17.67 -0.69
C PHE A 145 -6.34 17.65 -0.87
N ARG A 146 -6.87 18.63 -1.59
CA ARG A 146 -8.32 18.78 -1.79
C ARG A 146 -8.92 17.73 -2.74
N ARG A 147 -8.18 17.35 -3.80
CA ARG A 147 -8.50 16.27 -4.73
C ARG A 147 -7.27 15.41 -5.01
N PRO A 148 -7.41 14.11 -5.30
CA PRO A 148 -6.27 13.25 -5.59
C PRO A 148 -5.61 13.65 -6.91
N ALA A 149 -4.30 13.89 -6.86
CA ALA A 149 -3.50 14.31 -8.00
C ALA A 149 -2.16 13.56 -8.01
N THR A 150 -1.61 13.32 -9.20
CA THR A 150 -0.40 12.50 -9.38
C THR A 150 0.60 13.18 -10.30
N LEU A 151 1.90 12.95 -10.07
CA LEU A 151 2.98 13.49 -10.88
C LEU A 151 3.15 12.67 -12.16
N VAL A 152 3.15 13.34 -13.32
CA VAL A 152 3.53 12.71 -14.59
C VAL A 152 5.06 12.61 -14.63
N ARG A 153 5.57 11.38 -14.73
CA ARG A 153 7.01 11.05 -14.79
C ARG A 153 7.37 10.47 -16.15
N LYS A 154 8.67 10.39 -16.45
CA LYS A 154 9.17 9.61 -17.60
C LYS A 154 8.62 8.18 -17.62
N ASP A 155 8.57 7.53 -16.46
CA ASP A 155 8.00 6.19 -16.30
C ASP A 155 6.49 6.13 -16.63
N THR A 156 5.72 7.19 -16.38
CA THR A 156 4.27 7.20 -16.69
C THR A 156 4.02 7.37 -18.18
N VAL A 157 4.84 8.18 -18.85
CA VAL A 157 4.80 8.38 -20.31
C VAL A 157 5.09 7.07 -21.04
N GLU A 158 6.11 6.32 -20.60
CA GLU A 158 6.43 5.00 -21.16
C GLU A 158 5.28 4.00 -21.00
N LEU A 159 4.63 3.95 -19.83
CA LEU A 159 3.52 3.03 -19.59
C LEU A 159 2.26 3.42 -20.37
N ALA A 160 2.01 4.72 -20.60
CA ALA A 160 0.94 5.15 -21.51
C ALA A 160 1.23 4.69 -22.95
N GLY A 161 2.49 4.80 -23.40
CA GLY A 161 2.92 4.28 -24.71
C GLY A 161 2.78 2.76 -24.83
N ASP A 162 3.03 1.99 -23.76
CA ASP A 162 2.75 0.54 -23.75
C ASP A 162 1.25 0.25 -23.93
N VAL A 163 0.39 1.03 -23.26
CA VAL A 163 -1.08 0.88 -23.34
C VAL A 163 -1.57 1.18 -24.76
N GLU A 164 -1.08 2.25 -25.37
CA GLU A 164 -1.36 2.57 -26.79
C GLU A 164 -0.86 1.46 -27.74
N TRP A 165 0.35 0.95 -27.53
CA TRP A 165 0.93 -0.11 -28.36
C TRP A 165 0.14 -1.43 -28.29
N VAL A 166 -0.40 -1.78 -27.12
CA VAL A 166 -1.34 -2.91 -26.95
C VAL A 166 -2.70 -2.60 -27.58
N ALA A 167 -3.24 -1.39 -27.41
CA ALA A 167 -4.53 -1.01 -27.98
C ALA A 167 -4.50 -1.08 -29.52
N ALA A 168 -3.47 -0.53 -30.15
CA ALA A 168 -3.25 -0.63 -31.60
C ALA A 168 -3.11 -2.08 -32.08
N GLY A 169 -2.43 -2.93 -31.30
CA GLY A 169 -2.22 -4.34 -31.57
C GLY A 169 -3.24 -5.31 -30.96
N SER A 170 -4.43 -4.85 -30.54
CA SER A 170 -5.41 -5.70 -29.83
C SER A 170 -5.85 -6.92 -30.64
N LYS A 171 -5.94 -6.79 -31.98
CA LYS A 171 -6.23 -7.91 -32.91
C LYS A 171 -5.10 -8.95 -33.02
N GLU A 172 -3.87 -8.58 -32.66
CA GLU A 172 -2.69 -9.46 -32.72
C GLU A 172 -2.41 -10.15 -31.38
N GLY A 173 -3.20 -9.89 -30.33
CA GLY A 173 -2.97 -10.45 -29.00
C GLY A 173 -1.70 -9.93 -28.31
N ARG A 174 -1.28 -8.68 -28.58
CA ARG A 174 -0.08 -8.09 -27.98
C ARG A 174 -0.19 -8.03 -26.45
N THR A 175 0.87 -8.47 -25.76
CA THR A 175 0.89 -8.53 -24.29
C THR A 175 2.15 -7.90 -23.70
N VAL A 176 1.98 -6.87 -22.87
CA VAL A 176 3.06 -6.25 -22.10
C VAL A 176 3.10 -6.84 -20.70
N ARG A 177 4.29 -7.27 -20.25
CA ARG A 177 4.50 -7.99 -18.98
C ARG A 177 5.67 -7.36 -18.25
N LYS A 178 5.37 -6.51 -17.24
CA LYS A 178 6.37 -5.68 -16.54
C LYS A 178 6.27 -5.82 -15.02
N VAL A 179 7.42 -5.88 -14.34
CA VAL A 179 7.52 -5.86 -12.86
C VAL A 179 8.23 -4.58 -12.40
N PHE A 180 7.60 -3.84 -11.49
CA PHE A 180 8.11 -2.62 -10.89
C PHE A 180 8.84 -2.93 -9.58
N TYR A 181 10.12 -2.55 -9.50
CA TYR A 181 10.96 -2.70 -8.30
C TYR A 181 11.82 -1.45 -8.09
N GLY A 182 12.43 -1.29 -6.92
CA GLY A 182 13.22 -0.11 -6.58
C GLY A 182 13.10 0.29 -5.10
N ALA A 183 13.67 1.44 -4.72
CA ALA A 183 13.78 1.85 -3.31
C ALA A 183 12.44 2.05 -2.58
N ARG A 184 12.48 2.03 -1.24
CA ARG A 184 11.30 2.30 -0.39
C ARG A 184 10.82 3.73 -0.61
N GLY A 185 9.53 3.90 -0.91
CA GLY A 185 8.95 5.22 -1.18
C GLY A 185 9.22 5.79 -2.58
N SER A 186 9.75 5.01 -3.54
CA SER A 186 10.01 5.48 -4.92
C SER A 186 8.77 5.65 -5.82
N GLY A 187 7.56 5.36 -5.31
CA GLY A 187 6.30 5.54 -6.03
C GLY A 187 5.73 4.29 -6.74
N LYS A 188 6.28 3.09 -6.55
CA LYS A 188 5.85 1.83 -7.21
C LYS A 188 4.32 1.63 -7.31
N SER A 189 3.61 1.65 -6.18
CA SER A 189 2.15 1.50 -6.15
C SER A 189 1.39 2.68 -6.79
N VAL A 190 1.98 3.88 -6.82
CA VAL A 190 1.40 5.06 -7.48
C VAL A 190 1.56 4.96 -8.99
N LEU A 191 2.71 4.48 -9.49
CA LEU A 191 2.92 4.22 -10.92
C LEU A 191 1.92 3.18 -11.43
N GLN A 192 1.71 2.10 -10.67
CA GLN A 192 0.67 1.10 -10.97
C GLN A 192 -0.73 1.72 -10.97
N LEU A 193 -1.07 2.54 -9.97
CA LEU A 193 -2.35 3.27 -9.91
C LEU A 193 -2.55 4.18 -11.14
N GLN A 194 -1.50 4.87 -11.59
CA GLN A 194 -1.55 5.69 -12.80
C GLN A 194 -1.81 4.85 -14.05
N THR A 195 -1.26 3.64 -14.17
CA THR A 195 -1.60 2.73 -15.28
C THR A 195 -3.04 2.23 -15.20
N LEU A 196 -3.55 1.95 -13.98
CA LEU A 196 -4.97 1.61 -13.78
C LEU A 196 -5.89 2.76 -14.22
N ALA A 197 -5.52 4.01 -13.91
CA ALA A 197 -6.26 5.21 -14.34
C ALA A 197 -6.29 5.36 -15.87
N VAL A 198 -5.13 5.28 -16.51
CA VAL A 198 -4.98 5.37 -17.98
C VAL A 198 -5.76 4.25 -18.68
N ALA A 199 -5.66 3.00 -18.21
CA ALA A 199 -6.43 1.88 -18.77
C ALA A 199 -7.94 2.05 -18.58
N SER A 200 -8.40 2.57 -17.44
CA SER A 200 -9.81 2.88 -17.20
C SER A 200 -10.34 3.94 -18.17
N LEU A 201 -9.55 4.99 -18.46
CA LEU A 201 -9.91 6.03 -19.44
C LEU A 201 -9.96 5.49 -20.87
N HIS A 202 -9.06 4.56 -21.22
CA HIS A 202 -9.06 3.83 -22.50
C HIS A 202 -10.08 2.69 -22.58
N LYS A 203 -11.00 2.57 -21.60
CA LYS A 203 -12.10 1.58 -21.58
C LYS A 203 -11.64 0.12 -21.57
N TRP A 204 -10.51 -0.17 -20.94
CA TRP A 204 -10.03 -1.53 -20.71
C TRP A 204 -10.71 -2.17 -19.50
N VAL A 205 -10.74 -3.50 -19.43
CA VAL A 205 -11.15 -4.21 -18.21
C VAL A 205 -9.98 -4.23 -17.23
N VAL A 206 -10.16 -3.55 -16.10
CA VAL A 206 -9.14 -3.35 -15.08
C VAL A 206 -9.37 -4.30 -13.90
N ILE A 207 -8.37 -5.13 -13.62
CA ILE A 207 -8.35 -6.10 -12.53
C ILE A 207 -7.13 -5.83 -11.65
N HIS A 208 -7.33 -5.67 -10.34
CA HIS A 208 -6.27 -5.36 -9.39
C HIS A 208 -6.32 -6.24 -8.14
N ILE A 209 -5.15 -6.76 -7.74
CA ILE A 209 -4.89 -7.43 -6.46
C ILE A 209 -4.13 -6.41 -5.58
N PRO A 210 -4.78 -5.82 -4.54
CA PRO A 210 -4.21 -4.68 -3.81
C PRO A 210 -3.04 -5.04 -2.89
N GLU A 211 -3.10 -6.21 -2.25
CA GLU A 211 -2.09 -6.69 -1.31
C GLU A 211 -1.93 -8.21 -1.46
N ALA A 212 -0.93 -8.68 -2.21
CA ALA A 212 -0.70 -10.12 -2.41
C ALA A 212 -0.26 -10.87 -1.13
N LYS A 213 0.01 -10.13 -0.04
CA LYS A 213 0.10 -10.69 1.32
C LYS A 213 -1.20 -11.35 1.75
N ASP A 214 -2.35 -10.77 1.43
CA ASP A 214 -3.65 -11.28 1.85
C ASP A 214 -3.93 -12.67 1.24
N LEU A 215 -3.37 -12.96 0.05
CA LEU A 215 -3.38 -14.28 -0.60
C LEU A 215 -2.45 -15.32 0.05
N THR A 216 -1.41 -14.94 0.79
CA THR A 216 -0.36 -15.87 1.27
C THR A 216 -0.23 -15.99 2.78
N ASN A 217 -0.93 -15.15 3.54
CA ASN A 217 -0.79 -15.02 5.00
C ASN A 217 -1.76 -15.91 5.81
N ALA A 218 -2.23 -17.03 5.26
CA ALA A 218 -3.07 -18.04 5.93
C ALA A 218 -4.31 -17.50 6.69
N HIS A 219 -4.94 -16.42 6.18
CA HIS A 219 -5.97 -15.69 6.91
C HIS A 219 -7.37 -15.74 6.27
N THR A 220 -7.46 -16.15 5.00
CA THR A 220 -8.71 -16.48 4.31
C THR A 220 -8.88 -17.99 4.20
N ALA A 221 -10.13 -18.45 4.09
CA ALA A 221 -10.43 -19.86 3.84
C ALA A 221 -9.84 -20.32 2.50
N TYR A 222 -9.46 -21.60 2.45
CA TYR A 222 -8.87 -22.24 1.27
C TYR A 222 -9.36 -23.69 1.17
N GLU A 223 -9.45 -24.20 -0.06
CA GLU A 223 -9.91 -25.56 -0.36
C GLU A 223 -9.05 -26.23 -1.44
N PRO A 224 -8.79 -27.55 -1.36
CA PRO A 224 -8.08 -28.28 -2.41
C PRO A 224 -9.00 -28.56 -3.61
N HIS A 225 -8.51 -28.25 -4.80
CA HIS A 225 -9.16 -28.48 -6.08
C HIS A 225 -8.28 -29.34 -7.00
N THR A 226 -8.69 -30.59 -7.19
CA THR A 226 -7.98 -31.55 -8.05
C THR A 226 -8.05 -31.11 -9.51
N THR A 227 -6.88 -30.81 -10.09
CA THR A 227 -6.73 -30.44 -11.49
C THR A 227 -5.90 -31.53 -12.19
N LYS A 228 -6.01 -31.65 -13.53
CA LYS A 228 -5.24 -32.64 -14.32
C LYS A 228 -3.71 -32.59 -14.08
N ASN A 229 -3.20 -31.44 -13.64
CA ASN A 229 -1.78 -31.16 -13.43
C ASN A 229 -1.42 -31.10 -11.93
N GLY A 230 -2.21 -31.73 -11.05
CA GLY A 230 -2.02 -31.74 -9.60
C GLY A 230 -3.10 -30.98 -8.82
N THR A 231 -2.98 -31.01 -7.49
CA THR A 231 -3.82 -30.25 -6.55
C THR A 231 -3.49 -28.75 -6.64
N LEU A 232 -4.54 -27.92 -6.76
CA LEU A 232 -4.44 -26.47 -6.60
C LEU A 232 -5.29 -26.05 -5.40
N TYR A 233 -4.99 -24.92 -4.78
CA TYR A 233 -5.78 -24.43 -3.65
C TYR A 233 -6.57 -23.18 -4.04
N ILE A 234 -7.90 -23.24 -3.95
CA ILE A 234 -8.81 -22.12 -4.21
C ILE A 234 -8.99 -21.31 -2.92
N GLN A 235 -9.27 -20.01 -3.03
CA GLN A 235 -9.57 -19.12 -1.90
C GLN A 235 -10.94 -18.44 -2.09
N PRO A 236 -12.06 -19.15 -1.84
CA PRO A 236 -13.41 -18.74 -2.27
C PRO A 236 -13.82 -17.35 -1.76
N THR A 237 -13.55 -17.06 -0.49
CA THR A 237 -13.86 -15.76 0.13
C THR A 237 -13.05 -14.60 -0.46
N TYR A 238 -11.83 -14.86 -0.93
CA TYR A 238 -11.01 -13.83 -1.58
C TYR A 238 -11.46 -13.61 -3.03
N THR A 239 -11.77 -14.69 -3.77
CA THR A 239 -12.29 -14.58 -5.14
C THR A 239 -13.63 -13.85 -5.19
N ALA A 240 -14.52 -14.04 -4.22
CA ALA A 240 -15.78 -13.30 -4.14
C ALA A 240 -15.56 -11.79 -3.97
N LYS A 241 -14.66 -11.39 -3.05
CA LYS A 241 -14.28 -9.98 -2.87
C LYS A 241 -13.63 -9.41 -4.14
N LEU A 242 -12.78 -10.18 -4.83
CA LEU A 242 -12.15 -9.73 -6.06
C LEU A 242 -13.19 -9.50 -7.18
N LEU A 243 -14.21 -10.36 -7.29
CA LEU A 243 -15.31 -10.19 -8.25
C LEU A 243 -16.17 -8.96 -7.95
N ASP A 244 -16.46 -8.68 -6.67
CA ASP A 244 -17.15 -7.47 -6.21
C ASP A 244 -16.38 -6.18 -6.56
N ASN A 245 -15.06 -6.18 -6.36
CA ASN A 245 -14.20 -5.06 -6.76
C ASN A 245 -14.21 -4.86 -8.29
N ILE A 246 -14.18 -5.95 -9.06
CA ILE A 246 -14.17 -5.90 -10.54
C ILE A 246 -15.51 -5.40 -11.09
N SER A 247 -16.64 -5.86 -10.56
CA SER A 247 -17.97 -5.42 -11.02
C SER A 247 -18.18 -3.93 -10.77
N LYS A 248 -17.82 -3.45 -9.57
CA LYS A 248 -17.91 -2.03 -9.21
C LYS A 248 -16.98 -1.14 -10.04
N ALA A 249 -15.73 -1.55 -10.25
CA ALA A 249 -14.75 -0.75 -10.99
C ALA A 249 -15.02 -0.69 -12.50
N ASN A 250 -15.62 -1.74 -13.08
CA ASN A 250 -15.81 -1.87 -14.54
C ASN A 250 -17.28 -1.88 -14.96
N SER A 251 -18.21 -1.46 -14.10
CA SER A 251 -19.68 -1.50 -14.32
C SER A 251 -20.09 -0.91 -15.68
N SER A 252 -19.52 0.25 -16.05
CA SER A 252 -19.76 0.95 -17.31
C SER A 252 -19.32 0.19 -18.58
N LEU A 253 -18.53 -0.88 -18.43
CA LEU A 253 -18.08 -1.77 -19.50
C LEU A 253 -18.77 -3.14 -19.42
N LEU A 254 -18.79 -3.76 -18.24
CA LEU A 254 -19.33 -5.10 -18.02
C LEU A 254 -20.86 -5.19 -18.20
N SER A 255 -21.58 -4.10 -17.97
CA SER A 255 -23.02 -3.96 -18.30
C SER A 255 -23.31 -4.13 -19.79
N LYS A 256 -22.38 -3.76 -20.68
CA LYS A 256 -22.53 -3.79 -22.14
C LYS A 256 -22.10 -5.12 -22.76
N LEU A 257 -21.46 -5.99 -21.98
CA LEU A 257 -20.92 -7.26 -22.43
C LEU A 257 -21.84 -8.39 -21.95
N THR A 258 -22.47 -9.08 -22.89
CA THR A 258 -23.22 -10.32 -22.62
C THR A 258 -22.31 -11.55 -22.66
N ILE A 259 -22.72 -12.61 -21.96
CA ILE A 259 -22.14 -13.96 -22.05
C ILE A 259 -22.40 -14.55 -23.45
N ARG A 260 -21.46 -15.33 -23.99
CA ARG A 260 -21.65 -16.08 -25.25
C ARG A 260 -21.50 -17.59 -25.12
N GLN A 261 -20.75 -18.08 -24.14
CA GLN A 261 -20.53 -19.51 -23.90
C GLN A 261 -21.42 -20.02 -22.75
N GLN A 262 -21.76 -21.31 -22.80
CA GLN A 262 -22.50 -21.97 -21.72
C GLN A 262 -21.53 -22.45 -20.63
N HIS A 263 -21.58 -21.81 -19.46
CA HIS A 263 -20.69 -22.10 -18.34
C HIS A 263 -21.35 -23.02 -17.30
N LYS A 264 -20.66 -24.08 -16.89
CA LYS A 264 -21.13 -25.03 -15.85
C LYS A 264 -20.87 -24.51 -14.44
N ILE A 265 -21.54 -23.42 -14.07
CA ILE A 265 -21.36 -22.77 -12.75
C ILE A 265 -22.10 -23.53 -11.65
N GLY A 266 -23.20 -24.22 -11.99
CA GLY A 266 -24.10 -24.91 -11.05
C GLY A 266 -25.47 -24.21 -10.91
N LEU A 267 -25.63 -23.04 -11.52
CA LEU A 267 -26.87 -22.29 -11.63
C LEU A 267 -27.23 -22.09 -13.11
N PRO A 268 -28.52 -22.19 -13.51
CA PRO A 268 -28.95 -21.82 -14.84
C PRO A 268 -28.87 -20.29 -15.02
N LEU A 269 -28.11 -19.84 -16.02
CA LEU A 269 -28.01 -18.44 -16.40
C LEU A 269 -28.99 -18.14 -17.56
N PRO A 270 -29.80 -17.07 -17.47
CA PRO A 270 -30.55 -16.57 -18.62
C PRO A 270 -29.63 -16.20 -19.80
N PRO A 271 -30.08 -16.39 -21.06
CA PRO A 271 -29.22 -16.26 -22.25
C PRO A 271 -28.64 -14.85 -22.46
N ASP A 272 -29.32 -13.80 -21.97
CA ASP A 272 -28.88 -12.40 -22.10
C ASP A 272 -28.21 -11.85 -20.83
N THR A 273 -27.61 -12.71 -20.01
CA THR A 273 -26.90 -12.27 -18.80
C THR A 273 -25.66 -11.44 -19.13
N THR A 274 -25.52 -10.30 -18.45
CA THR A 274 -24.34 -9.43 -18.55
C THR A 274 -23.17 -9.97 -17.73
N LEU A 275 -21.94 -9.66 -18.13
CA LEU A 275 -20.73 -10.01 -17.36
C LEU A 275 -20.71 -9.35 -15.97
N GLU A 276 -21.37 -8.20 -15.82
CA GLU A 276 -21.57 -7.56 -14.53
C GLU A 276 -22.47 -8.40 -13.62
N ARG A 277 -23.60 -8.90 -14.14
CA ARG A 277 -24.49 -9.78 -13.36
C ARG A 277 -23.80 -11.10 -13.00
N LEU A 278 -23.00 -11.65 -13.90
CA LEU A 278 -22.15 -12.82 -13.65
C LEU A 278 -21.19 -12.59 -12.48
N ALA A 279 -20.42 -11.49 -12.52
CA ALA A 279 -19.50 -11.13 -11.44
C ALA A 279 -20.22 -10.95 -10.10
N ASN A 280 -21.38 -10.29 -10.11
CA ASN A 280 -22.19 -10.06 -8.91
C ASN A 280 -22.75 -11.35 -8.29
N ILE A 281 -23.01 -12.41 -9.06
CA ILE A 281 -23.39 -13.73 -8.52
C ILE A 281 -22.22 -14.33 -7.73
N GLY A 282 -21.01 -14.34 -8.31
CA GLY A 282 -19.82 -14.85 -7.62
C GLY A 282 -19.31 -13.95 -6.48
N ALA A 283 -19.75 -12.69 -6.42
CA ALA A 283 -19.52 -11.80 -5.28
C ALA A 283 -20.45 -12.11 -4.09
N GLN A 284 -21.65 -12.64 -4.35
CA GLN A 284 -22.63 -13.02 -3.32
C GLN A 284 -22.32 -14.42 -2.75
N ASP A 285 -22.05 -15.39 -3.63
CA ASP A 285 -21.83 -16.79 -3.23
C ASP A 285 -20.34 -17.18 -3.33
N ALA A 286 -19.67 -17.27 -2.18
CA ALA A 286 -18.23 -17.56 -2.10
C ALA A 286 -17.84 -18.90 -2.75
N ASP A 287 -18.64 -19.94 -2.56
CA ASP A 287 -18.38 -21.29 -3.08
C ASP A 287 -18.45 -21.36 -4.62
N LEU A 288 -19.24 -20.47 -5.23
CA LEU A 288 -19.36 -20.35 -6.68
C LEU A 288 -18.31 -19.40 -7.28
N ALA A 289 -17.70 -18.53 -6.46
CA ALA A 289 -16.83 -17.45 -6.89
C ALA A 289 -15.68 -17.91 -7.81
N TRP A 290 -15.07 -19.07 -7.56
CA TRP A 290 -14.00 -19.59 -8.43
C TRP A 290 -14.50 -20.06 -9.80
N ARG A 291 -15.67 -20.72 -9.85
CA ARG A 291 -16.29 -21.13 -11.12
C ARG A 291 -16.76 -19.92 -11.93
N VAL A 292 -17.29 -18.91 -11.25
CA VAL A 292 -17.65 -17.61 -11.83
C VAL A 292 -16.41 -16.88 -12.34
N TRP A 293 -15.30 -16.89 -11.60
CA TRP A 293 -14.01 -16.33 -12.04
C TRP A 293 -13.52 -17.01 -13.33
N GLN A 294 -13.53 -18.33 -13.39
CA GLN A 294 -13.14 -19.09 -14.58
C GLN A 294 -14.03 -18.74 -15.78
N ALA A 295 -15.36 -18.73 -15.60
CA ALA A 295 -16.34 -18.37 -16.63
C ALA A 295 -16.12 -16.93 -17.16
N LEU A 296 -16.01 -15.96 -16.25
CA LEU A 296 -15.74 -14.55 -16.58
C LEU A 296 -14.42 -14.41 -17.33
N TRP A 297 -13.37 -15.13 -16.92
CA TRP A 297 -12.09 -15.10 -17.61
C TRP A 297 -12.17 -15.67 -19.03
N THR A 298 -12.86 -16.80 -19.23
CA THR A 298 -13.08 -17.36 -20.57
C THR A 298 -13.88 -16.42 -21.48
N GLU A 299 -14.88 -15.72 -20.94
CA GLU A 299 -15.67 -14.72 -21.70
C GLU A 299 -14.85 -13.49 -22.12
N LEU A 300 -13.94 -13.03 -21.25
CA LEU A 300 -13.00 -11.94 -21.57
C LEU A 300 -11.95 -12.35 -22.62
N GLN A 301 -11.60 -13.64 -22.67
CA GLN A 301 -10.65 -14.20 -23.63
C GLN A 301 -11.26 -14.66 -24.97
N LEU A 302 -12.56 -14.44 -25.20
CA LEU A 302 -13.18 -14.73 -26.50
C LEU A 302 -12.62 -13.82 -27.63
N PRO A 303 -11.98 -14.36 -28.68
CA PRO A 303 -11.40 -13.55 -29.76
C PRO A 303 -12.48 -12.94 -30.68
N ASP A 304 -13.55 -13.68 -30.99
CA ASP A 304 -14.57 -13.30 -31.98
C ASP A 304 -15.58 -12.24 -31.47
N ALA A 305 -15.38 -11.74 -30.24
CA ALA A 305 -16.38 -10.98 -29.51
C ALA A 305 -16.09 -9.48 -29.38
N LYS A 306 -15.04 -8.96 -30.04
CA LYS A 306 -14.56 -7.56 -29.89
C LYS A 306 -14.46 -7.13 -28.42
N ARG A 307 -13.96 -8.03 -27.55
CA ARG A 307 -13.78 -7.72 -26.12
C ARG A 307 -12.66 -6.67 -25.96
N PRO A 308 -12.75 -5.78 -24.96
CA PRO A 308 -11.66 -4.85 -24.64
C PRO A 308 -10.43 -5.60 -24.11
N PRO A 309 -9.21 -5.02 -24.23
CA PRO A 309 -8.02 -5.56 -23.58
C PRO A 309 -8.17 -5.59 -22.05
N VAL A 310 -7.39 -6.48 -21.41
CA VAL A 310 -7.40 -6.66 -19.95
C VAL A 310 -6.10 -6.14 -19.35
N LEU A 311 -6.21 -5.27 -18.34
CA LEU A 311 -5.10 -4.94 -17.44
C LEU A 311 -5.26 -5.74 -16.15
N PHE A 312 -4.37 -6.72 -15.91
CA PHE A 312 -4.33 -7.48 -14.66
C PHE A 312 -3.09 -7.10 -13.87
N SER A 313 -3.28 -6.56 -12.67
CA SER A 313 -2.16 -6.04 -11.86
C SER A 313 -2.16 -6.52 -10.40
N LEU A 314 -0.97 -6.65 -9.81
CA LEU A 314 -0.78 -7.16 -8.45
C LEU A 314 0.29 -6.36 -7.70
N ASP A 315 -0.01 -5.87 -6.49
CA ASP A 315 0.98 -5.19 -5.63
C ASP A 315 1.37 -6.07 -4.41
N GLY A 316 2.62 -5.97 -3.97
CA GLY A 316 3.25 -6.87 -3.00
C GLY A 316 3.71 -8.20 -3.61
N PHE A 317 4.17 -8.19 -4.86
CA PHE A 317 4.58 -9.36 -5.66
C PHE A 317 5.61 -10.27 -4.98
N ASP A 318 6.45 -9.70 -4.12
CA ASP A 318 7.41 -10.41 -3.26
C ASP A 318 6.75 -11.46 -2.35
N HIS A 319 5.50 -11.25 -1.91
CA HIS A 319 4.78 -12.24 -1.10
C HIS A 319 4.39 -13.50 -1.87
N VAL A 320 4.28 -13.42 -3.20
CA VAL A 320 3.87 -14.51 -4.11
C VAL A 320 5.05 -15.35 -4.60
N MET A 321 6.27 -14.82 -4.53
CA MET A 321 7.49 -15.47 -5.02
C MET A 321 8.22 -16.24 -3.90
N ARG A 322 7.44 -16.96 -3.08
CA ARG A 322 7.88 -17.76 -1.93
C ARG A 322 6.80 -18.75 -1.49
N ASP A 323 7.13 -19.56 -0.50
CA ASP A 323 6.14 -20.36 0.22
C ASP A 323 5.11 -19.51 0.97
N SER A 324 3.86 -19.98 0.96
CA SER A 324 2.77 -19.37 1.71
C SER A 324 2.69 -19.94 3.13
N ALA A 325 1.94 -19.27 4.01
CA ALA A 325 1.68 -19.78 5.35
C ALA A 325 0.58 -20.86 5.40
N TYR A 326 -0.03 -21.21 4.25
CA TYR A 326 -1.01 -22.30 4.18
C TYR A 326 -0.33 -23.65 4.26
N LEU A 327 -1.02 -24.65 4.82
CA LEU A 327 -0.49 -26.00 5.01
C LEU A 327 -1.24 -27.02 4.15
N SER A 328 -0.52 -27.97 3.57
CA SER A 328 -1.11 -29.14 2.93
C SER A 328 -1.69 -30.10 4.00
N PRO A 329 -2.46 -31.14 3.60
CA PRO A 329 -2.85 -32.22 4.51
C PRO A 329 -1.65 -32.89 5.22
N ASP A 330 -0.47 -32.88 4.57
CA ASP A 330 0.79 -33.41 5.09
C ASP A 330 1.55 -32.42 6.01
N LEU A 331 0.90 -31.32 6.42
CA LEU A 331 1.45 -30.23 7.23
C LEU A 331 2.68 -29.52 6.61
N GLN A 332 2.85 -29.62 5.29
CA GLN A 332 3.91 -28.91 4.57
C GLN A 332 3.43 -27.52 4.11
N PRO A 333 4.28 -26.48 4.10
CA PRO A 333 3.91 -25.17 3.58
C PRO A 333 3.61 -25.26 2.08
N ILE A 334 2.41 -24.81 1.69
CA ILE A 334 1.98 -24.75 0.30
C ILE A 334 2.72 -23.61 -0.39
N HIS A 335 3.41 -23.91 -1.50
CA HIS A 335 4.08 -22.86 -2.26
C HIS A 335 3.04 -21.92 -2.91
N ALA A 336 3.23 -20.60 -2.87
CA ALA A 336 2.19 -19.64 -3.29
C ALA A 336 1.69 -19.82 -4.75
N HIS A 337 2.54 -20.27 -5.68
CA HIS A 337 2.15 -20.66 -7.06
C HIS A 337 1.20 -21.88 -7.17
N GLU A 338 0.90 -22.61 -6.08
CA GLU A 338 -0.15 -23.66 -6.06
C GLU A 338 -1.53 -23.09 -5.72
N LEU A 339 -1.58 -21.86 -5.17
CA LEU A 339 -2.82 -21.12 -4.97
C LEU A 339 -3.39 -20.73 -6.34
N ALA A 340 -4.63 -21.11 -6.65
CA ALA A 340 -5.16 -21.12 -8.02
C ALA A 340 -5.20 -19.71 -8.67
N LEU A 341 -5.54 -18.69 -7.88
CA LEU A 341 -5.57 -17.28 -8.31
C LEU A 341 -4.15 -16.72 -8.54
N VAL A 342 -3.20 -17.07 -7.67
CA VAL A 342 -1.79 -16.70 -7.81
C VAL A 342 -1.19 -17.36 -9.06
N LYS A 343 -1.44 -18.66 -9.24
CA LYS A 343 -1.01 -19.44 -10.40
C LYS A 343 -1.50 -18.81 -11.70
N HIS A 344 -2.77 -18.43 -11.75
CA HIS A 344 -3.38 -17.77 -12.90
C HIS A 344 -2.69 -16.45 -13.26
N PHE A 345 -2.43 -15.58 -12.28
CA PHE A 345 -1.66 -14.35 -12.48
C PHE A 345 -0.22 -14.64 -12.96
N VAL A 346 0.45 -15.62 -12.36
CA VAL A 346 1.85 -15.95 -12.62
C VAL A 346 2.05 -16.62 -13.98
N ASP A 347 1.14 -17.49 -14.42
CA ASP A 347 1.16 -18.12 -15.74
C ASP A 347 0.89 -17.10 -16.87
N LEU A 348 0.12 -16.04 -16.59
CA LEU A 348 -0.03 -14.89 -17.49
C LEU A 348 1.24 -14.03 -17.52
N LEU A 349 1.80 -13.68 -16.36
CA LEU A 349 3.02 -12.88 -16.25
C LEU A 349 4.21 -13.56 -16.96
N SER A 350 4.37 -14.88 -16.80
CA SER A 350 5.41 -15.64 -17.51
C SER A 350 5.08 -15.90 -18.98
N GLY A 351 3.87 -15.58 -19.45
CA GLY A 351 3.41 -15.81 -20.83
C GLY A 351 3.20 -17.28 -21.20
N ARG A 352 2.98 -18.16 -20.20
CA ARG A 352 2.52 -19.54 -20.42
C ARG A 352 1.08 -19.53 -20.93
N SER A 353 0.25 -18.67 -20.34
CA SER A 353 -1.06 -18.31 -20.87
C SER A 353 -0.95 -17.00 -21.67
N ARG A 354 -1.61 -16.93 -22.83
CA ARG A 354 -1.65 -15.76 -23.72
C ARG A 354 -3.00 -15.05 -23.57
N LEU A 355 -3.02 -13.73 -23.76
CA LEU A 355 -4.25 -12.95 -23.88
C LEU A 355 -4.60 -12.81 -25.37
N SER A 356 -5.73 -13.37 -25.80
CA SER A 356 -6.23 -13.32 -27.18
C SER A 356 -6.50 -11.89 -27.67
N ASN A 357 -7.20 -11.10 -26.85
CA ASN A 357 -7.60 -9.72 -27.16
C ASN A 357 -6.53 -8.66 -26.84
N GLY A 358 -5.33 -9.13 -26.49
CA GLY A 358 -4.24 -8.31 -25.95
C GLY A 358 -4.48 -7.90 -24.49
N GLY A 359 -3.47 -7.26 -23.90
CA GLY A 359 -3.57 -6.74 -22.54
C GLY A 359 -2.21 -6.46 -21.89
N MET A 360 -2.25 -6.10 -20.62
CA MET A 360 -1.07 -5.78 -19.84
C MET A 360 -1.11 -6.50 -18.49
N ILE A 361 0.02 -7.10 -18.10
CA ILE A 361 0.19 -7.72 -16.79
C ILE A 361 1.29 -6.98 -16.04
N LEU A 362 0.92 -6.39 -14.90
CA LEU A 362 1.82 -5.59 -14.06
C LEU A 362 1.97 -6.20 -12.67
N ALA A 363 3.18 -6.25 -12.15
CA ALA A 363 3.39 -6.54 -10.73
C ALA A 363 4.25 -5.45 -10.07
N ALA A 364 3.96 -5.08 -8.83
CA ALA A 364 4.80 -4.19 -8.04
C ALA A 364 5.34 -4.92 -6.80
N VAL A 365 6.64 -4.76 -6.55
CA VAL A 365 7.30 -5.24 -5.33
C VAL A 365 7.04 -4.26 -4.18
N SER A 366 6.79 -4.76 -2.97
CA SER A 366 6.66 -3.92 -1.77
C SER A 366 7.96 -3.85 -0.99
N GLU A 367 8.46 -2.64 -0.77
CA GLU A 367 9.66 -2.41 0.07
C GLU A 367 9.31 -2.04 1.52
N SER A 368 8.06 -1.64 1.77
CA SER A 368 7.61 -1.21 3.12
C SER A 368 7.15 -2.37 3.99
N ASN A 369 6.78 -3.50 3.38
CA ASN A 369 6.42 -4.76 4.02
C ASN A 369 6.93 -5.84 3.05
N ARG A 370 8.25 -5.98 2.98
CA ARG A 370 8.95 -6.86 2.04
C ARG A 370 9.03 -8.28 2.58
N ALA A 371 8.69 -9.26 1.75
CA ALA A 371 8.94 -10.67 2.01
C ALA A 371 10.41 -11.04 1.75
N SER A 372 10.90 -12.06 2.45
CA SER A 372 12.21 -12.68 2.20
C SER A 372 12.17 -13.53 0.93
N ALA A 373 12.44 -12.92 -0.23
CA ALA A 373 12.40 -13.56 -1.54
C ALA A 373 13.71 -13.32 -2.34
N GLN A 374 14.85 -13.82 -1.80
CA GLN A 374 16.19 -13.61 -2.38
C GLN A 374 16.29 -14.03 -3.86
N THR A 375 15.53 -15.05 -4.25
CA THR A 375 15.46 -15.59 -5.62
C THR A 375 14.81 -14.62 -6.61
N LEU A 376 13.79 -13.88 -6.16
CA LEU A 376 13.15 -12.82 -6.93
C LEU A 376 14.13 -11.67 -7.14
N ASP A 377 14.85 -11.25 -6.10
CA ASP A 377 15.77 -10.12 -6.14
C ASP A 377 16.88 -10.30 -7.19
N GLN A 378 17.53 -11.46 -7.17
CA GLN A 378 18.55 -11.80 -8.16
C GLN A 378 17.95 -11.92 -9.57
N CYS A 379 16.69 -12.38 -9.71
CA CYS A 379 16.01 -12.38 -11.02
C CYS A 379 15.67 -10.97 -11.52
N LEU A 380 15.30 -10.04 -10.65
CA LEU A 380 15.04 -8.64 -10.99
C LEU A 380 16.32 -7.93 -11.46
N GLU A 381 17.41 -8.06 -10.69
CA GLU A 381 18.72 -7.52 -11.06
C GLU A 381 19.22 -8.10 -12.40
N ARG A 382 19.16 -9.43 -12.55
CA ARG A 382 19.53 -10.13 -13.80
C ARG A 382 18.76 -9.61 -15.00
N ASN A 383 17.44 -9.45 -14.88
CA ASN A 383 16.61 -8.99 -16.00
C ASN A 383 16.86 -7.51 -16.31
N ASN A 384 17.06 -6.67 -15.31
CA ASN A 384 17.44 -5.27 -15.48
C ASN A 384 18.81 -5.11 -16.17
N SER A 385 19.84 -5.84 -15.76
CA SER A 385 21.14 -5.84 -16.46
C SER A 385 21.01 -6.31 -17.91
N LYS A 386 20.22 -7.37 -18.17
CA LYS A 386 19.93 -7.82 -19.55
C LYS A 386 19.24 -6.73 -20.39
N GLN A 387 18.28 -5.99 -19.83
CA GLN A 387 17.63 -4.87 -20.53
C GLN A 387 18.59 -3.71 -20.82
N LYS A 388 19.63 -3.53 -20.00
CA LYS A 388 20.72 -2.56 -20.22
C LYS A 388 21.84 -3.06 -21.14
N GLY A 389 21.81 -4.33 -21.57
CA GLY A 389 22.92 -4.96 -22.31
C GLY A 389 24.13 -5.34 -21.46
N GLU A 390 24.02 -5.23 -20.13
CA GLU A 390 25.08 -5.57 -19.17
C GLU A 390 25.10 -7.09 -18.88
N LYS A 391 26.29 -7.63 -18.59
CA LYS A 391 26.42 -9.02 -18.11
C LYS A 391 25.79 -9.12 -16.71
N PRO A 392 24.81 -10.01 -16.47
CA PRO A 392 24.21 -10.17 -15.17
C PRO A 392 25.22 -10.77 -14.17
N ARG A 393 25.06 -10.44 -12.89
CA ARG A 393 25.84 -11.05 -11.80
C ARG A 393 25.69 -12.59 -11.82
N ALA A 394 26.80 -13.28 -11.57
CA ALA A 394 26.83 -14.74 -11.51
C ALA A 394 26.03 -15.29 -10.31
N TRP A 395 25.55 -16.53 -10.45
CA TRP A 395 24.84 -17.28 -9.40
C TRP A 395 25.70 -17.34 -8.12
N ASP A 396 25.18 -17.12 -6.90
CA ASP A 396 25.80 -17.70 -5.68
C ASP A 396 25.37 -19.17 -5.50
N PRO A 397 26.28 -20.15 -5.70
CA PRO A 397 25.93 -21.58 -5.67
C PRO A 397 25.51 -22.09 -4.27
N TYR A 398 25.78 -21.35 -3.19
CA TYR A 398 25.51 -21.79 -1.83
C TYR A 398 24.13 -21.36 -1.28
N ILE A 399 23.44 -20.44 -1.95
CA ILE A 399 22.09 -20.00 -1.58
C ILE A 399 21.05 -20.92 -2.22
N ALA A 400 20.09 -21.48 -1.48
CA ALA A 400 19.05 -22.34 -2.04
C ALA A 400 18.17 -21.57 -3.07
N HIS A 401 17.80 -22.22 -4.17
CA HIS A 401 17.02 -21.58 -5.24
C HIS A 401 15.59 -22.13 -5.35
N ASP A 402 14.66 -21.22 -5.56
CA ASP A 402 13.31 -21.53 -6.02
C ASP A 402 13.29 -21.67 -7.54
N LYS A 403 13.05 -22.90 -8.01
CA LYS A 403 12.99 -23.23 -9.44
C LYS A 403 11.79 -22.60 -10.14
N TRP A 404 10.68 -22.38 -9.44
CA TRP A 404 9.48 -21.80 -10.03
C TRP A 404 9.63 -20.29 -10.21
N VAL A 405 10.11 -19.56 -9.20
CA VAL A 405 10.44 -18.12 -9.32
C VAL A 405 11.45 -17.87 -10.46
N GLN A 406 12.46 -18.73 -10.58
CA GLN A 406 13.41 -18.64 -11.70
C GLN A 406 12.76 -18.85 -13.07
N GLN A 407 11.78 -19.77 -13.19
CA GLN A 407 11.05 -20.03 -14.43
C GLN A 407 10.10 -18.90 -14.82
N THR A 408 9.36 -18.36 -13.85
CA THR A 408 8.36 -17.31 -14.10
C THR A 408 9.03 -16.03 -14.56
N MET A 409 10.15 -15.66 -13.93
CA MET A 409 10.94 -14.46 -14.26
C MET A 409 11.85 -14.61 -15.50
N LYS A 410 11.77 -15.68 -16.31
CA LYS A 410 12.63 -15.82 -17.51
C LYS A 410 12.33 -14.82 -18.62
N SER A 411 11.05 -14.53 -18.85
CA SER A 411 10.54 -13.74 -19.98
C SER A 411 9.98 -12.37 -19.60
N VAL A 412 10.10 -12.00 -18.32
CA VAL A 412 9.38 -10.87 -17.73
C VAL A 412 10.24 -9.62 -17.81
N GLY A 413 9.70 -8.56 -18.41
CA GLY A 413 10.33 -7.24 -18.41
C GLY A 413 10.32 -6.64 -17.01
N VAL A 414 11.33 -5.86 -16.68
CA VAL A 414 11.45 -5.21 -15.37
C VAL A 414 11.60 -3.70 -15.58
N ARG A 415 11.11 -2.88 -14.65
CA ARG A 415 11.37 -1.44 -14.61
C ARG A 415 11.83 -1.06 -13.21
N LYS A 416 13.05 -0.52 -13.12
CA LYS A 416 13.62 0.00 -11.87
C LYS A 416 13.13 1.43 -11.65
N LEU A 417 12.38 1.63 -10.58
CA LEU A 417 11.93 2.95 -10.15
C LEU A 417 12.97 3.61 -9.24
N GLU A 418 13.59 4.65 -9.78
CA GLU A 418 14.58 5.48 -9.11
C GLU A 418 13.90 6.75 -8.53
N GLY A 419 14.70 7.66 -7.95
CA GLY A 419 14.20 8.94 -7.47
C GLY A 419 13.69 9.85 -8.59
N LEU A 420 13.02 10.94 -8.21
CA LEU A 420 12.58 11.98 -9.14
C LEU A 420 13.77 12.73 -9.74
N SER A 421 13.62 13.24 -10.96
CA SER A 421 14.53 14.29 -11.46
C SER A 421 14.39 15.58 -10.63
N LYS A 422 15.34 16.51 -10.73
CA LYS A 422 15.22 17.82 -10.05
C LYS A 422 14.04 18.66 -10.59
N GLU A 423 13.67 18.47 -11.85
CA GLU A 423 12.53 19.14 -12.50
C GLU A 423 11.20 18.54 -12.04
N GLU A 424 11.10 17.20 -12.03
CA GLU A 424 9.98 16.45 -11.45
C GLU A 424 9.78 16.80 -9.97
N ALA A 425 10.87 16.84 -9.19
CA ALA A 425 10.87 17.24 -7.79
C ALA A 425 10.35 18.68 -7.60
N ARG A 426 10.78 19.62 -8.46
CA ARG A 426 10.30 21.00 -8.44
C ARG A 426 8.79 21.09 -8.68
N GLY A 427 8.25 20.38 -9.68
CA GLY A 427 6.80 20.38 -9.95
C GLY A 427 5.95 19.84 -8.80
N VAL A 428 6.44 18.82 -8.09
CA VAL A 428 5.80 18.34 -6.84
C VAL A 428 5.81 19.42 -5.75
N MET A 429 6.95 20.09 -5.55
CA MET A 429 7.06 21.12 -4.51
C MET A 429 6.24 22.38 -4.83
N GLU A 430 6.16 22.78 -6.10
CA GLU A 430 5.27 23.85 -6.55
C GLU A 430 3.80 23.48 -6.31
N TYR A 431 3.40 22.22 -6.55
CA TYR A 431 2.06 21.73 -6.20
C TYR A 431 1.80 21.77 -4.68
N TYR A 432 2.78 21.38 -3.84
CA TYR A 432 2.67 21.45 -2.38
C TYR A 432 2.54 22.90 -1.88
N ALA A 433 3.26 23.85 -2.48
CA ALA A 433 3.17 25.27 -2.16
C ALA A 433 1.81 25.86 -2.60
N LYS A 434 1.38 25.62 -3.85
CA LYS A 434 0.07 26.07 -4.37
C LYS A 434 -1.11 25.49 -3.56
N SER A 435 -0.96 24.29 -3.00
CA SER A 435 -1.98 23.68 -2.13
C SER A 435 -2.03 24.27 -0.70
N GLY A 436 -1.10 25.18 -0.35
CA GLY A 436 -0.96 25.74 1.00
C GLY A 436 -0.28 24.82 2.02
N MET A 437 0.24 23.67 1.57
CA MET A 437 0.85 22.64 2.44
C MET A 437 2.33 22.93 2.72
N LEU A 438 3.07 23.48 1.75
CA LEU A 438 4.45 23.92 1.92
C LEU A 438 4.50 25.44 2.13
N ARG A 439 4.93 25.89 3.32
CA ARG A 439 5.04 27.32 3.69
C ARG A 439 6.41 27.90 3.35
N ALA A 440 6.91 27.63 2.15
CA ALA A 440 8.20 28.13 1.67
C ALA A 440 8.14 28.47 0.18
N THR A 441 8.95 29.43 -0.26
CA THR A 441 9.11 29.74 -1.68
C THR A 441 9.94 28.65 -2.36
N VAL A 442 9.41 28.10 -3.47
CA VAL A 442 10.07 27.01 -4.20
C VAL A 442 11.21 27.59 -5.05
N THR A 443 12.38 27.70 -4.43
CA THR A 443 13.62 28.14 -5.09
C THR A 443 14.47 26.93 -5.51
N ASN A 444 15.33 27.10 -6.52
CA ASN A 444 16.23 26.03 -6.97
C ASN A 444 17.14 25.50 -5.84
N HIS A 445 17.51 26.35 -4.87
CA HIS A 445 18.23 25.95 -3.67
C HIS A 445 17.41 24.96 -2.84
N LEU A 446 16.21 25.36 -2.43
CA LEU A 446 15.30 24.55 -1.60
C LEU A 446 14.89 23.24 -2.28
N VAL A 447 14.72 23.24 -3.61
CA VAL A 447 14.52 22.00 -4.39
C VAL A 447 15.76 21.11 -4.31
N SER A 448 16.96 21.64 -4.54
CA SER A 448 18.19 20.83 -4.52
C SER A 448 18.51 20.32 -3.10
N GLU A 449 18.23 21.09 -2.06
CA GLU A 449 18.38 20.71 -0.66
C GLU A 449 17.45 19.55 -0.29
N THR A 450 16.15 19.72 -0.49
CA THR A 450 15.16 18.67 -0.18
C THR A 450 15.34 17.41 -1.05
N TRP A 451 15.72 17.55 -2.31
CA TRP A 451 16.08 16.43 -3.19
C TRP A 451 17.29 15.63 -2.67
N THR A 452 18.30 16.33 -2.13
CA THR A 452 19.50 15.72 -1.55
C THR A 452 19.18 15.03 -0.21
N LEU A 453 18.45 15.69 0.68
CA LEU A 453 17.96 15.12 1.94
C LEU A 453 17.07 13.90 1.72
N ALA A 454 16.31 13.85 0.63
CA ALA A 454 15.50 12.71 0.21
C ALA A 454 16.31 11.57 -0.46
N GLY A 455 17.65 11.58 -0.38
CA GLY A 455 18.50 10.51 -0.90
C GLY A 455 18.48 10.40 -2.43
N GLY A 456 18.52 11.54 -3.12
CA GLY A 456 18.42 11.60 -4.58
C GLY A 456 16.99 11.61 -5.09
N GLY A 457 16.10 12.35 -4.42
CA GLY A 457 14.73 12.58 -4.89
C GLY A 457 13.73 11.44 -4.64
N ILE A 458 13.91 10.60 -3.62
CA ILE A 458 12.90 9.58 -3.28
C ILE A 458 11.62 10.30 -2.83
N ILE A 459 10.56 10.25 -3.65
CA ILE A 459 9.33 11.03 -3.46
C ILE A 459 8.70 10.84 -2.07
N GLY A 460 8.67 9.61 -1.53
CA GLY A 460 8.17 9.35 -0.18
C GLY A 460 9.01 9.97 0.96
N GLN A 461 10.31 10.18 0.75
CA GLN A 461 11.17 10.90 1.69
C GLN A 461 11.05 12.41 1.50
N MET A 462 10.88 12.89 0.26
CA MET A 462 10.54 14.29 0.00
C MET A 462 9.22 14.69 0.68
N GLU A 463 8.16 13.88 0.53
CA GLU A 463 6.87 14.09 1.21
C GLU A 463 7.04 14.10 2.74
N HIS A 464 7.87 13.18 3.27
CA HIS A 464 8.14 13.15 4.71
C HIS A 464 8.87 14.42 5.19
N GLY A 465 9.99 14.79 4.56
CA GLY A 465 10.81 15.93 4.94
C GLY A 465 10.15 17.30 4.70
N SER A 466 9.27 17.43 3.71
CA SER A 466 8.61 18.70 3.38
C SER A 466 7.24 18.90 4.04
N LEU A 467 6.45 17.83 4.27
CA LEU A 467 5.06 17.94 4.73
C LEU A 467 4.79 17.29 6.10
N LYS A 468 5.59 16.31 6.53
CA LYS A 468 5.34 15.53 7.77
C LYS A 468 6.35 15.81 8.87
N ALA A 469 7.56 16.25 8.51
CA ALA A 469 8.56 16.71 9.46
C ALA A 469 8.02 17.91 10.25
N ARG A 470 8.17 17.85 11.57
CA ARG A 470 7.98 19.00 12.45
C ARG A 470 9.37 19.52 12.79
N PHE A 471 9.66 20.72 12.29
CA PHE A 471 10.82 21.51 12.68
C PHE A 471 10.38 22.51 13.76
#